data_AF-A0A2S7P850-F1
#
_entry.id   AF-A0A2S7P850-F1
#
_cell.length_a   1.000
_cell.length_b   1.000
_cell.length_c   1.000
_cell.angle_alpha   90.00
_cell.angle_beta   90.00
_cell.angle_gamma   90.00
#
_symmetry.space_group_name_H-M   'P 1'
#
loop_
_entity.id
_entity.type
_entity.pdbx_description
1 polymer ?
#
loop_
_entity_poly.entity_id
_entity_poly.type
_entity_poly.pdbx_seq_one_letter_code
_entity_poly.pdbx_strand_id
1 'polypeptide(L)'
;MVDVSCIELPGEEDRTVEVYDTCDSLREKISDYLEEDGITQAGFLREVSKCLPGGKKLSSAQLKTFMAKDGPQAGNTTGIFYAGYCYFEKLRIGNGEEKSDFREEMEDIWDGATHMSGRPGFDVWTAANHRYIGSANASLGYDEYGTVQVF
;
A
#
# COMPACT_ATOMS: atom_id res chain seq x y z
N MET A 1 -10.35 -9.34 17.73
CA MET A 1 -9.23 -8.65 17.08
C MET A 1 -7.95 -9.41 17.39
N VAL A 2 -7.28 -9.91 16.35
CA VAL A 2 -6.01 -10.64 16.50
C VAL A 2 -4.92 -9.63 16.86
N ASP A 3 -4.07 -10.01 17.81
CA ASP A 3 -2.89 -9.22 18.15
C ASP A 3 -1.79 -9.47 17.12
N VAL A 4 -1.57 -8.48 16.26
CA VAL A 4 -0.59 -8.53 15.17
C VAL A 4 0.80 -8.05 15.57
N SER A 5 1.00 -7.65 16.84
CA SER A 5 2.27 -7.07 17.29
C SER A 5 3.45 -8.05 17.30
N CYS A 6 3.17 -9.35 17.37
CA CYS A 6 4.18 -10.42 17.33
C CYS A 6 4.56 -10.87 15.91
N ILE A 7 3.90 -10.33 14.88
CA ILE A 7 4.15 -10.68 13.48
C ILE A 7 5.06 -9.60 12.90
N GLU A 8 6.21 -10.01 12.37
CA GLU A 8 7.16 -9.14 11.69
C GLU A 8 7.18 -9.48 10.20
N LEU A 9 7.04 -8.45 9.36
CA LEU A 9 7.15 -8.63 7.91
C LEU A 9 8.61 -8.47 7.46
N PRO A 10 9.07 -9.24 6.46
CA PRO A 10 10.38 -9.03 5.85
C PRO A 10 10.57 -7.57 5.40
N GLY A 11 11.63 -6.92 5.88
CA GLY A 11 11.96 -5.53 5.52
C GLY A 11 11.20 -4.46 6.31
N GLU A 12 10.39 -4.82 7.30
CA GLU A 12 9.59 -3.86 8.09
C GLU A 12 10.44 -2.86 8.87
N GLU A 13 11.53 -3.30 9.49
CA GLU A 13 12.46 -2.45 10.24
C GLU A 13 13.02 -1.31 9.38
N ASP A 14 13.31 -1.60 8.10
CA ASP A 14 13.95 -0.68 7.15
C ASP A 14 12.95 0.07 6.25
N ARG A 15 11.64 -0.12 6.44
CA ARG A 15 10.58 0.34 5.51
C ARG A 15 10.75 -0.16 4.08
N THR A 16 11.11 -1.42 3.93
CA THR A 16 11.36 -2.08 2.64
C THR A 16 10.43 -3.25 2.37
N VAL A 17 9.35 -3.39 3.14
CA VAL A 17 8.29 -4.38 2.87
C VAL A 17 7.78 -4.18 1.45
N GLU A 18 7.78 -5.27 0.69
CA GLU A 18 7.19 -5.30 -0.65
C GLU A 18 5.67 -5.18 -0.55
N VAL A 19 5.14 -4.12 -1.14
CA VAL A 19 3.72 -3.80 -1.14
C VAL A 19 3.10 -4.32 -2.42
N TYR A 20 1.92 -4.93 -2.35
CA TYR A 20 1.21 -5.40 -3.54
C TYR A 20 -0.28 -5.03 -3.49
N ASP A 21 -0.63 -4.05 -2.67
CA ASP A 21 -1.91 -3.36 -2.80
C ASP A 21 -1.73 -2.12 -3.68
N THR A 22 -2.81 -1.70 -4.33
CA THR A 22 -2.90 -0.32 -4.84
C THR A 22 -3.48 0.58 -3.76
N CYS A 23 -3.39 1.91 -3.95
CA CYS A 23 -4.06 2.84 -3.06
C CYS A 23 -5.59 2.61 -3.04
N ASP A 24 -6.19 2.21 -4.16
CA ASP A 24 -7.63 1.95 -4.26
C ASP A 24 -8.01 0.73 -3.43
N SER A 25 -7.31 -0.41 -3.61
CA SER A 25 -7.60 -1.62 -2.84
C SER A 25 -7.38 -1.43 -1.34
N LEU A 26 -6.37 -0.65 -0.93
CA LEU A 26 -6.18 -0.32 0.48
C LEU A 26 -7.31 0.57 1.02
N ARG A 27 -7.82 1.53 0.25
CA ARG A 27 -8.96 2.36 0.69
C ARG A 27 -10.22 1.53 0.91
N GLU A 28 -10.46 0.53 0.06
CA GLU A 28 -11.55 -0.43 0.26
C GLU A 28 -11.37 -1.20 1.58
N LYS A 29 -10.20 -1.82 1.80
CA LYS A 29 -9.89 -2.53 3.05
C LYS A 29 -10.05 -1.65 4.29
N ILE A 30 -9.61 -0.40 4.22
CA ILE A 30 -9.77 0.56 5.33
C ILE A 30 -11.26 0.87 5.57
N SER A 31 -12.04 1.03 4.50
CA SER A 31 -13.47 1.35 4.63
C SER A 31 -14.21 0.20 5.29
N ASP A 32 -14.02 -1.01 4.77
CA ASP A 32 -14.62 -2.25 5.31
C ASP A 32 -14.24 -2.46 6.78
N TYR A 33 -12.96 -2.28 7.12
CA TYR A 33 -12.47 -2.43 8.48
C TYR A 33 -13.06 -1.38 9.45
N LEU A 34 -13.33 -0.17 8.98
CA LEU A 34 -13.94 0.89 9.79
C LEU A 34 -15.45 0.73 9.96
N GLU A 35 -16.10 -0.08 9.11
CA GLU A 35 -17.51 -0.44 9.23
C GLU A 35 -17.76 -1.57 10.25
N GLU A 36 -16.72 -2.30 10.64
CA GLU A 36 -16.80 -3.32 11.70
C GLU A 36 -17.21 -2.73 13.06
N ASP A 37 -18.12 -3.42 13.75
CA ASP A 37 -18.63 -2.99 15.05
C ASP A 37 -17.51 -2.84 16.10
N GLY A 38 -17.44 -1.65 16.71
CA GLY A 38 -16.49 -1.35 17.78
C GLY A 38 -15.12 -0.87 17.31
N ILE A 39 -14.88 -0.76 16.00
CA ILE A 39 -13.68 -0.13 15.47
C ILE A 39 -13.85 1.40 15.44
N THR A 40 -12.80 2.11 15.85
CA THR A 40 -12.74 3.58 15.76
C THR A 40 -11.57 3.99 14.91
N GLN A 41 -11.69 5.08 14.15
CA GLN A 41 -10.56 5.62 13.36
C GLN A 41 -9.32 5.87 14.23
N ALA A 42 -9.51 6.36 15.46
CA ALA A 42 -8.40 6.57 16.39
C ALA A 42 -7.77 5.26 16.86
N GLY A 43 -8.56 4.20 17.05
CA GLY A 43 -8.08 2.85 17.35
C GLY A 43 -7.25 2.29 16.19
N PHE A 44 -7.82 2.31 14.98
CA PHE A 44 -7.13 1.91 13.76
C PHE A 44 -5.79 2.64 13.58
N LEU A 45 -5.78 3.97 13.68
CA LEU A 45 -4.55 4.75 13.52
C LEU A 45 -3.49 4.44 14.58
N ARG A 46 -3.88 4.08 15.82
CA ARG A 46 -2.95 3.67 16.87
C ARG A 46 -2.28 2.34 16.52
N GLU A 47 -3.03 1.38 15.99
CA GLU A 47 -2.49 0.07 15.61
C GLU A 47 -1.62 0.17 14.36
N VAL A 48 -2.11 0.83 13.32
CA VAL A 48 -1.36 1.05 12.08
C VAL A 48 -0.06 1.82 12.31
N SER A 49 -0.05 2.81 13.21
CA SER A 49 1.19 3.56 13.52
C SER A 49 2.30 2.69 14.11
N LYS A 50 1.98 1.51 14.67
CA LYS A 50 3.00 0.56 15.17
C LYS A 50 3.81 -0.08 14.04
N CYS A 51 3.25 -0.15 12.83
CA CYS A 51 3.93 -0.66 11.63
C CYS A 51 4.89 0.37 11.00
N LEU A 52 5.03 1.57 11.59
CA LEU A 52 5.99 2.57 11.16
C LEU A 52 7.23 2.56 12.06
N PRO A 53 8.44 2.33 11.52
CA PRO A 53 9.64 2.41 12.33
C PRO A 53 9.88 3.83 12.83
N GLY A 54 10.49 3.93 14.01
CA GLY A 54 10.75 5.21 14.68
C GLY A 54 9.54 5.81 15.40
N GLY A 55 8.46 5.05 15.61
CA GLY A 55 7.31 5.49 16.43
C GLY A 55 6.54 6.67 15.85
N LYS A 56 6.57 6.82 14.52
CA LYS A 56 5.90 7.93 13.83
C LYS A 56 4.38 7.77 13.98
N LYS A 57 3.74 8.80 14.52
CA LYS A 57 2.28 8.83 14.67
C LYS A 57 1.60 9.25 13.37
N LEU A 58 0.53 8.55 13.04
CA LEU A 58 -0.40 8.94 11.99
C LEU A 58 -1.56 9.74 12.58
N SER A 59 -2.09 10.68 11.80
CA SER A 59 -3.19 11.55 12.20
C SER A 59 -4.46 11.28 11.40
N SER A 60 -5.61 11.62 11.99
CA SER A 60 -6.92 11.53 11.33
C SER A 60 -7.01 12.41 10.08
N ALA A 61 -6.31 13.55 10.04
CA ALA A 61 -6.24 14.40 8.86
C ALA A 61 -5.54 13.68 7.69
N GLN A 62 -4.42 12.98 7.95
CA GLN A 62 -3.73 12.20 6.92
C GLN A 62 -4.59 11.06 6.40
N LEU A 63 -5.30 10.35 7.29
CA LEU A 63 -6.25 9.32 6.90
C LEU A 63 -7.35 9.91 6.01
N LYS A 64 -8.00 10.99 6.45
CA LYS A 64 -9.06 11.67 5.68
C LYS A 64 -8.56 12.10 4.30
N THR A 65 -7.36 12.67 4.20
CA THR A 65 -6.78 13.06 2.92
C THR A 65 -6.47 11.85 2.04
N PHE A 66 -5.99 10.74 2.61
CA PHE A 66 -5.75 9.50 1.86
C PHE A 66 -7.06 8.91 1.33
N MET A 67 -8.09 8.82 2.18
CA MET A 67 -9.41 8.29 1.83
C MET A 67 -10.16 9.13 0.78
N ALA A 68 -9.86 10.43 0.68
CA ALA A 68 -10.50 11.33 -0.28
C ALA A 68 -9.84 11.34 -1.67
N LYS A 69 -8.73 10.61 -1.86
CA LYS A 69 -8.06 10.48 -3.15
C LYS A 69 -8.67 9.33 -3.95
N ASP A 70 -8.40 9.37 -5.25
CA ASP A 70 -8.86 8.38 -6.22
C ASP A 70 -7.69 8.01 -7.15
N GLY A 71 -7.60 6.73 -7.50
CA GLY A 71 -6.61 6.17 -8.41
C GLY A 71 -5.52 5.35 -7.71
N PRO A 72 -4.91 4.40 -8.45
CA PRO A 72 -4.13 3.30 -7.87
C PRO A 72 -2.85 3.79 -7.19
N GLN A 73 -2.24 4.88 -7.66
CA GLN A 73 -1.02 5.46 -7.08
C GLN A 73 -1.29 6.69 -6.20
N ALA A 74 -2.54 7.11 -6.03
CA ALA A 74 -2.86 8.38 -5.39
C ALA A 74 -2.70 8.35 -3.86
N GLY A 75 -1.46 8.51 -3.39
CA GLY A 75 -1.11 8.42 -1.97
C GLY A 75 -0.08 7.34 -1.64
N ASN A 76 0.52 6.73 -2.66
CA ASN A 76 1.48 5.64 -2.56
C ASN A 76 2.70 5.91 -1.67
N THR A 77 3.16 7.17 -1.59
CA THR A 77 4.28 7.56 -0.73
C THR A 77 3.88 7.97 0.70
N THR A 78 2.59 7.88 1.04
CA THR A 78 2.12 8.31 2.36
C THR A 78 2.34 7.22 3.41
N GLY A 79 2.57 7.66 4.66
CA GLY A 79 2.70 6.72 5.77
C GLY A 79 1.43 5.91 6.06
N ILE A 80 0.24 6.43 5.68
CA ILE A 80 -1.03 5.69 5.79
C ILE A 80 -1.00 4.48 4.87
N PHE A 81 -0.53 4.66 3.63
CA PHE A 81 -0.48 3.59 2.64
C PHE A 81 0.43 2.44 3.09
N TYR A 82 1.71 2.75 3.31
CA TYR A 82 2.69 1.74 3.72
C TYR A 82 2.29 1.02 5.03
N ALA A 83 1.93 1.79 6.05
CA ALA A 83 1.61 1.21 7.35
C ALA A 83 0.28 0.45 7.33
N GLY A 84 -0.71 0.94 6.59
CA GLY A 84 -2.01 0.29 6.44
C GLY A 84 -1.84 -1.06 5.74
N TYR A 85 -1.07 -1.09 4.66
CA TYR A 85 -0.72 -2.33 3.98
C TYR A 85 -0.05 -3.34 4.94
N CYS A 86 1.01 -2.91 5.67
CA CYS A 86 1.68 -3.79 6.63
C CYS A 86 0.72 -4.32 7.71
N TYR A 87 -0.18 -3.47 8.21
CA TYR A 87 -1.16 -3.86 9.21
C TYR A 87 -2.12 -4.94 8.69
N PHE A 88 -2.71 -4.76 7.51
CA PHE A 88 -3.62 -5.76 6.93
C PHE A 88 -2.90 -7.04 6.52
N GLU A 89 -1.66 -6.96 6.05
CA GLU A 89 -0.85 -8.14 5.75
C GLU A 89 -0.58 -8.96 7.01
N LYS A 90 -0.24 -8.30 8.13
CA LYS A 90 -0.09 -8.99 9.41
C LYS A 90 -1.41 -9.56 9.92
N LEU A 91 -2.52 -8.86 9.71
CA LEU A 91 -3.84 -9.34 10.09
C LEU A 91 -4.19 -10.64 9.33
N ARG A 92 -3.95 -10.68 8.02
CA ARG A 92 -4.08 -11.88 7.17
C ARG A 92 -3.27 -13.04 7.72
N ILE A 93 -1.98 -12.83 7.97
CA ILE A 93 -1.07 -13.85 8.53
C ILE A 93 -1.56 -14.32 9.91
N GLY A 94 -1.95 -13.38 10.77
CA GLY A 94 -2.43 -13.68 12.12
C GLY A 94 -3.75 -14.45 12.15
N ASN A 95 -4.61 -14.23 11.16
CA ASN A 95 -5.86 -14.97 10.97
C ASN A 95 -5.63 -16.33 10.26
N GLY A 96 -4.44 -16.57 9.70
CA GLY A 96 -4.16 -17.75 8.89
C GLY A 96 -4.89 -17.74 7.53
N GLU A 97 -5.20 -16.55 7.02
CA GLU A 97 -5.87 -16.37 5.74
C GLU A 97 -4.88 -16.58 4.58
N GLU A 98 -5.37 -17.21 3.51
CA GLU A 98 -4.61 -17.34 2.26
C GLU A 98 -4.44 -15.97 1.58
N LYS A 99 -3.54 -15.90 0.59
CA LYS A 99 -3.44 -14.70 -0.26
C LYS A 99 -4.73 -14.59 -1.08
N SER A 100 -5.19 -13.36 -1.34
CA SER A 100 -6.30 -13.15 -2.26
C SER A 100 -5.84 -13.30 -3.71
N ASP A 101 -6.76 -13.63 -4.62
CA ASP A 101 -6.48 -13.66 -6.06
C ASP A 101 -5.85 -12.33 -6.54
N PHE A 102 -6.36 -11.20 -6.05
CA PHE A 102 -5.79 -9.87 -6.33
C PHE A 102 -4.33 -9.75 -5.88
N ARG A 103 -3.97 -10.35 -4.74
CA ARG A 103 -2.60 -10.33 -4.24
C ARG A 103 -1.68 -11.14 -5.15
N GLU A 104 -2.12 -12.29 -5.62
CA GLU A 104 -1.36 -13.12 -6.55
C GLU A 104 -1.18 -12.42 -7.91
N GLU A 105 -2.24 -11.81 -8.43
CA GLU A 105 -2.19 -11.00 -9.65
C GLU A 105 -1.22 -9.82 -9.53
N MET A 106 -1.24 -9.11 -8.40
CA MET A 106 -0.29 -8.02 -8.15
C MET A 106 1.15 -8.54 -8.02
N GLU A 107 1.36 -9.70 -7.39
CA GLU A 107 2.68 -10.34 -7.40
C GLU A 107 3.15 -10.62 -8.82
N ASP A 108 2.30 -11.16 -9.69
CA ASP A 108 2.64 -11.42 -11.10
C ASP A 108 2.91 -10.15 -11.92
N ILE A 109 2.14 -9.08 -11.71
CA ILE A 109 2.31 -7.80 -12.42
C ILE A 109 3.60 -7.08 -11.98
N TRP A 110 3.87 -7.09 -10.68
CA TRP A 110 4.99 -6.36 -10.10
C TRP A 110 6.29 -7.19 -10.05
N ASP A 111 6.23 -8.52 -10.20
CA ASP A 111 7.40 -9.39 -10.35
C ASP A 111 8.08 -9.13 -11.70
N GLY A 112 9.08 -8.25 -11.68
CA GLY A 112 9.83 -7.81 -12.86
C GLY A 112 9.44 -6.41 -13.37
N ALA A 113 8.48 -5.73 -12.75
CA ALA A 113 8.14 -4.36 -13.11
C ALA A 113 9.28 -3.39 -12.76
N THR A 114 9.81 -2.69 -13.75
CA THR A 114 10.80 -1.63 -13.55
C THR A 114 10.12 -0.28 -13.39
N HIS A 115 9.44 -0.06 -12.27
CA HIS A 115 9.10 1.31 -11.88
C HIS A 115 10.37 2.05 -11.43
N MET A 116 10.36 3.39 -11.41
CA MET A 116 11.59 4.20 -11.31
C MET A 116 12.47 3.91 -10.08
N SER A 117 11.91 3.38 -9.00
CA SER A 117 12.70 3.02 -7.82
C SER A 117 13.51 1.71 -7.97
N GLY A 118 13.27 0.91 -9.02
CA GLY A 118 14.01 -0.32 -9.33
C GLY A 118 13.88 -1.43 -8.28
N ARG A 119 12.84 -1.37 -7.44
CA ARG A 119 12.53 -2.32 -6.37
C ARG A 119 11.35 -3.20 -6.77
N PRO A 120 11.25 -4.43 -6.25
CA PRO A 120 10.06 -5.26 -6.43
C PRO A 120 8.84 -4.69 -5.69
N GLY A 121 7.65 -5.08 -6.14
CA GLY A 121 6.37 -4.66 -5.61
C GLY A 121 5.86 -3.32 -6.19
N PHE A 122 4.76 -2.84 -5.62
CA PHE A 122 4.12 -1.57 -5.95
C PHE A 122 4.99 -0.37 -5.53
N ASP A 123 5.06 0.66 -6.38
CA ASP A 123 5.95 1.81 -6.12
C ASP A 123 5.46 2.65 -4.93
N VAL A 124 6.13 2.51 -3.78
CA VAL A 124 5.91 3.34 -2.58
C VAL A 124 6.92 4.48 -2.43
N TRP A 125 7.87 4.61 -3.36
CA TRP A 125 9.00 5.54 -3.26
C TRP A 125 8.81 6.75 -4.17
N THR A 126 8.28 6.53 -5.37
CA THR A 126 8.04 7.59 -6.34
C THR A 126 6.63 8.14 -6.20
N ALA A 127 6.49 9.42 -5.87
CA ALA A 127 5.18 10.06 -5.83
C ALA A 127 4.53 10.07 -7.23
N ALA A 128 3.22 9.84 -7.31
CA ALA A 128 2.46 9.76 -8.56
C ALA A 128 2.58 10.99 -9.50
N ASN A 129 3.07 12.14 -9.02
CA ASN A 129 3.27 13.36 -9.81
C ASN A 129 4.61 13.43 -10.57
N HIS A 130 5.23 12.29 -10.88
CA HIS A 130 6.48 12.20 -11.64
C HIS A 130 6.24 12.28 -13.15
N ARG A 131 7.33 12.40 -13.92
CA ARG A 131 7.30 12.51 -15.39
C ARG A 131 8.18 11.43 -16.00
N TYR A 132 7.71 10.85 -17.11
CA TYR A 132 8.48 9.90 -17.91
C TYR A 132 9.12 10.61 -19.10
N ILE A 133 10.34 10.20 -19.44
CA ILE A 133 11.04 10.64 -20.65
C ILE A 133 11.10 9.43 -21.58
N GLY A 134 10.36 9.48 -22.68
CA GLY A 134 10.34 8.45 -23.73
C GLY A 134 11.09 8.87 -24.99
N SER A 135 11.36 7.91 -25.87
CA SER A 135 11.81 8.23 -27.23
C SER A 135 10.70 8.95 -28.01
N ALA A 136 11.05 9.73 -29.03
CA ALA A 136 10.07 10.46 -29.84
C ALA A 136 9.00 9.57 -30.51
N ASN A 137 9.27 8.27 -30.63
CA ASN A 137 8.36 7.29 -31.25
C ASN A 137 7.69 6.36 -30.24
N ALA A 138 7.96 6.51 -28.93
CA ALA A 138 7.37 5.67 -27.90
C ALA A 138 6.06 6.30 -27.41
N SER A 139 4.99 5.51 -27.33
CA SER A 139 3.77 5.91 -26.65
C SER A 139 3.79 5.35 -25.22
N LEU A 140 3.48 6.20 -24.24
CA LEU A 140 3.41 5.80 -22.83
C LEU A 140 1.95 5.79 -22.38
N GLY A 141 1.52 4.71 -21.77
CA GLY A 141 0.22 4.59 -21.10
C GLY A 141 0.38 4.00 -19.70
N TYR A 142 -0.63 4.20 -18.86
CA TYR A 142 -0.74 3.46 -17.60
C TYR A 142 -1.74 2.32 -17.79
N ASP A 143 -1.47 1.17 -17.17
CA ASP A 143 -2.51 0.17 -16.94
C ASP A 143 -3.44 0.59 -15.78
N GLU A 144 -4.44 -0.23 -15.50
CA GLU A 144 -5.43 0.02 -14.44
C GLU A 144 -4.83 0.02 -13.02
N TYR A 145 -3.61 -0.48 -12.85
CA TYR A 145 -2.90 -0.56 -11.57
C TYR A 145 -1.77 0.47 -11.45
N GLY A 146 -1.58 1.31 -12.46
CA GLY A 146 -0.61 2.40 -12.47
C GLY A 146 0.79 2.01 -12.94
N THR A 147 0.97 0.82 -13.53
CA THR A 147 2.23 0.45 -14.20
C THR A 147 2.33 1.16 -15.55
N VAL A 148 3.50 1.68 -15.89
CA VAL A 148 3.73 2.29 -17.20
C VAL A 148 4.06 1.25 -18.25
N GLN A 149 3.30 1.29 -19.33
CA GLN A 149 3.46 0.46 -20.52
C GLN A 149 3.98 1.32 -21.68
N VAL A 150 4.94 0.77 -22.43
CA VAL A 150 5.50 1.38 -23.64
C VAL A 150 4.91 0.68 -24.86
N PHE A 151 4.28 1.44 -25.75
CA PHE A 151 3.68 0.99 -27.01
C PHE A 151 4.40 1.57 -28.22
#